data_AF-A0A210PDQ2-F1
#
_entry.id   AF-A0A210PDQ2-F1
#
_cell.length_a   1.000
_cell.length_b   1.000
_cell.length_c   1.000
_cell.angle_alpha   90.00
_cell.angle_beta   90.00
_cell.angle_gamma   90.00
#
_symmetry.space_group_name_H-M   'P 1'
#
loop_
_entity.id
_entity.type
_entity.pdbx_description
1 polymer ?
#
loop_
_entity_poly.entity_id
_entity_poly.type
_entity_poly.pdbx_seq_one_letter_code
_entity_poly.pdbx_strand_id
1 'polypeptide(L)'
;MITRLGSGRPTVGSATELYSIQTLFQQVNALAITPDKQLIAAAGYQHIRMYDLNSNNPNPVINYEGISKNITGVGFQEEGKWMYTGGEDNNVRIWDLRSRNQQCQRLFQVNAPINCVCLHPNQ
;
A
#
# COMPACT_ATOMS: atom_id res chain seq x y z
N MET A 1 -16.76 -6.31 0.49
CA MET A 1 -17.62 -6.77 -0.64
C MET A 1 -17.05 -6.16 -1.92
N ILE A 2 -16.79 -6.93 -2.98
CA ILE A 2 -16.51 -6.36 -4.32
C ILE A 2 -17.85 -6.09 -4.98
N THR A 3 -18.01 -4.91 -5.58
CA THR A 3 -19.02 -4.68 -6.60
C THR A 3 -18.31 -4.34 -7.90
N ARG A 4 -18.47 -5.19 -8.92
CA ARG A 4 -18.02 -4.90 -10.29
C ARG A 4 -19.00 -3.89 -10.89
N LEU A 5 -18.55 -2.66 -11.12
CA LEU A 5 -19.40 -1.57 -11.58
C LEU A 5 -19.28 -1.40 -13.09
N GLY A 6 -19.78 -2.39 -13.84
CA GLY A 6 -19.95 -2.29 -15.29
C GLY A 6 -18.97 -3.12 -16.12
N SER A 7 -19.49 -3.71 -17.19
CA SER A 7 -18.76 -4.49 -18.19
C SER A 7 -18.61 -3.75 -19.53
N GLY A 8 -18.91 -2.44 -19.56
CA GLY A 8 -18.82 -1.63 -20.77
C GLY A 8 -17.38 -1.46 -21.23
N ARG A 9 -17.12 -1.63 -22.54
CA ARG A 9 -15.86 -1.19 -23.15
C ARG A 9 -15.64 0.29 -22.81
N PRO A 10 -14.46 0.69 -22.29
CA PRO A 10 -14.19 2.10 -22.05
C PRO A 10 -14.29 2.83 -23.39
N THR A 11 -15.27 3.72 -23.52
CA THR A 11 -15.33 4.69 -24.61
C THR A 11 -14.36 5.82 -24.29
N VAL A 12 -13.60 6.27 -25.28
CA VAL A 12 -12.67 7.40 -25.15
C VAL A 12 -13.43 8.61 -24.60
N GLY A 13 -13.14 9.01 -23.36
CA GLY A 13 -13.76 10.17 -22.71
C GLY A 13 -14.61 9.89 -21.47
N SER A 14 -14.94 8.63 -21.14
CA SER A 14 -15.66 8.30 -19.89
C SER A 14 -14.79 7.49 -18.93
N ALA A 15 -14.51 8.03 -17.74
CA ALA A 15 -13.92 7.24 -16.65
C ALA A 15 -15.01 6.30 -16.09
N THR A 16 -14.81 4.99 -16.21
CA THR A 16 -15.68 3.96 -15.62
C THR A 16 -14.93 3.26 -14.50
N GLU A 17 -15.55 3.15 -13.33
CA GLU A 17 -15.01 2.36 -12.23
C GLU A 17 -15.08 0.88 -12.60
N LEU A 18 -13.93 0.20 -12.64
CA LEU A 18 -13.90 -1.23 -13.00
C LEU A 18 -14.07 -2.14 -11.78
N TYR A 19 -13.49 -1.74 -10.64
CA TYR A 19 -13.42 -2.55 -9.43
C TYR A 19 -13.48 -1.66 -8.18
N SER A 20 -14.21 -2.12 -7.16
CA SER A 20 -14.21 -1.56 -5.80
C SER A 20 -13.67 -2.58 -4.80
N ILE A 21 -12.73 -2.13 -3.97
CA ILE A 21 -12.22 -2.92 -2.83
C ILE A 21 -12.67 -2.22 -1.55
N GLN A 22 -13.59 -2.87 -0.83
CA GLN A 22 -14.06 -2.36 0.45
C GLN A 22 -13.12 -2.82 1.57
N THR A 23 -12.31 -1.90 2.10
CA THR A 23 -11.49 -2.13 3.29
C THR A 23 -12.36 -2.00 4.54
N LEU A 24 -12.30 -2.98 5.44
CA LEU A 24 -13.43 -3.19 6.33
C LEU A 24 -13.80 -2.03 7.26
N PHE A 25 -12.91 -1.20 7.82
CA PHE A 25 -13.35 -0.18 8.80
C PHE A 25 -12.40 1.03 8.98
N GLN A 26 -11.49 1.31 8.05
CA GLN A 26 -10.44 2.32 8.28
C GLN A 26 -10.14 3.13 7.03
N GLN A 27 -9.82 4.42 7.22
CA GLN A 27 -9.40 5.31 6.15
C GLN A 27 -8.09 4.81 5.52
N VAL A 28 -7.99 4.95 4.20
CA VAL A 28 -6.74 4.74 3.45
C VAL A 28 -6.11 6.11 3.23
N ASN A 29 -4.90 6.30 3.74
CA ASN A 29 -4.17 7.56 3.67
C ASN A 29 -3.22 7.63 2.48
N ALA A 30 -2.71 6.47 2.03
CA ALA A 30 -1.81 6.38 0.89
C ALA A 30 -2.01 5.08 0.12
N LEU A 31 -1.84 5.15 -1.21
CA LEU A 31 -1.90 4.03 -2.12
C LEU A 31 -0.64 4.00 -2.99
N ALA A 32 -0.13 2.80 -3.27
CA ALA A 32 0.96 2.61 -4.22
C ALA A 32 0.81 1.26 -4.94
N ILE A 33 1.07 1.24 -6.25
CA ILE A 33 1.13 0.00 -7.04
C ILE A 33 2.58 -0.49 -7.03
N THR A 34 2.78 -1.80 -6.91
CA THR A 34 4.12 -2.38 -7.00
C THR A 34 4.73 -2.17 -8.40
N PRO A 35 6.07 -2.09 -8.53
CA PRO A 35 6.70 -1.85 -9.84
C PRO A 35 6.34 -2.89 -10.92
N ASP A 36 6.12 -4.15 -10.51
CA ASP A 36 5.67 -5.26 -11.36
C ASP A 36 4.16 -5.24 -11.70
N LYS A 37 3.43 -4.26 -11.16
CA LYS A 37 1.99 -4.04 -11.35
C LYS A 37 1.10 -5.21 -10.92
N GLN A 38 1.61 -6.09 -10.06
CA GLN A 38 0.86 -7.24 -9.58
C GLN A 38 0.00 -6.91 -8.35
N LEU A 39 0.48 -6.02 -7.49
CA LEU A 39 -0.18 -5.71 -6.22
C LEU A 39 -0.40 -4.20 -6.06
N ILE A 40 -1.41 -3.85 -5.27
CA ILE A 40 -1.62 -2.49 -4.75
C ILE A 40 -1.54 -2.51 -3.22
N ALA A 41 -0.72 -1.64 -2.65
CA ALA A 41 -0.68 -1.40 -1.21
C ALA A 41 -1.65 -0.27 -0.84
N ALA A 42 -2.48 -0.53 0.16
CA ALA A 42 -3.32 0.44 0.85
C ALA A 42 -2.82 0.61 2.29
N ALA A 43 -2.26 1.79 2.56
CA ALA A 43 -1.74 2.17 3.86
C ALA A 43 -2.79 3.02 4.60
N GLY A 44 -3.13 2.60 5.83
CA GLY A 44 -4.15 3.25 6.65
C GLY A 44 -3.77 3.31 8.13
N TYR A 45 -4.76 3.19 9.01
CA TYR A 45 -4.55 3.17 10.45
C TYR A 45 -3.96 1.82 10.92
N GLN A 46 -2.70 1.80 11.34
CA GLN A 46 -2.01 0.65 11.95
C GLN A 46 -1.73 -0.56 11.03
N HIS A 47 -2.08 -0.49 9.74
CA HIS A 47 -1.84 -1.58 8.81
C HIS A 47 -1.54 -1.11 7.38
N ILE A 48 -0.79 -1.95 6.67
CA ILE A 48 -0.61 -1.87 5.22
C ILE A 48 -1.17 -3.17 4.65
N ARG A 49 -2.18 -3.07 3.80
CA ARG A 49 -2.80 -4.22 3.14
C ARG A 49 -2.41 -4.22 1.68
N MET A 50 -1.97 -5.38 1.18
CA MET A 50 -1.73 -5.55 -0.25
C MET A 50 -2.83 -6.38 -0.88
N TYR A 51 -3.30 -5.95 -2.05
CA TYR A 51 -4.33 -6.61 -2.84
C TYR A 51 -3.75 -7.02 -4.18
N ASP A 52 -4.13 -8.20 -4.66
CA ASP A 52 -3.74 -8.70 -5.97
C ASP A 52 -4.62 -8.07 -7.05
N LEU A 53 -3.98 -7.36 -7.99
CA LEU A 53 -4.65 -6.65 -9.08
C LEU A 53 -5.14 -7.59 -10.19
N ASN A 54 -4.60 -8.81 -10.28
CA ASN A 54 -4.99 -9.79 -11.28
C ASN A 54 -6.07 -10.75 -10.77
N SER A 55 -6.35 -10.70 -9.46
CA SER A 55 -7.34 -11.54 -8.81
C SER A 55 -8.64 -10.79 -8.60
N ASN A 56 -9.76 -11.50 -8.77
CA ASN A 56 -11.07 -10.99 -8.33
C ASN A 56 -11.28 -11.19 -6.82
N ASN A 57 -10.24 -11.49 -6.04
CA ASN A 57 -10.33 -11.64 -4.59
C ASN A 57 -10.27 -10.27 -3.90
N PRO A 58 -11.31 -9.83 -3.17
CA PRO A 58 -11.31 -8.55 -2.46
C PRO A 58 -10.36 -8.50 -1.28
N ASN A 59 -9.95 -9.67 -0.79
CA ASN A 59 -9.27 -9.75 0.49
C ASN A 59 -7.79 -9.43 0.30
N PRO A 60 -7.17 -8.80 1.30
CA PRO A 60 -5.73 -8.57 1.26
C PRO A 60 -5.00 -9.91 1.20
N VAL A 61 -4.03 -10.02 0.30
CA VAL A 61 -3.15 -11.20 0.18
C VAL A 61 -1.96 -11.10 1.12
N ILE A 62 -1.62 -9.89 1.57
CA ILE A 62 -0.55 -9.61 2.54
C ILE A 62 -1.03 -8.50 3.49
N ASN A 63 -0.74 -8.65 4.79
CA ASN A 63 -1.02 -7.66 5.82
C ASN A 63 0.25 -7.38 6.63
N TYR A 64 0.69 -6.12 6.66
CA TYR A 64 1.80 -5.68 7.51
C TYR A 64 1.26 -5.04 8.79
N GLU A 65 1.71 -5.54 9.93
CA GLU A 65 1.26 -5.16 11.27
C GLU A 65 2.42 -4.61 12.13
N GLY A 66 2.16 -4.35 13.43
CA GLY A 66 3.14 -3.79 14.35
C GLY A 66 3.33 -2.27 14.23
N ILE A 67 2.37 -1.59 13.61
CA ILE A 67 2.32 -0.13 13.43
C ILE A 67 1.31 0.41 14.43
N SER A 68 1.66 1.44 15.19
CA SER A 68 0.84 1.90 16.31
C SER A 68 -0.06 3.09 15.98
N LYS A 69 0.16 3.77 14.85
CA LYS A 69 -0.64 4.92 14.37
C LYS A 69 -0.86 4.90 12.85
N ASN A 70 -1.38 6.00 12.30
CA ASN A 70 -1.56 6.16 10.87
C ASN A 70 -0.24 6.09 10.11
N ILE A 71 -0.33 5.48 8.93
CA ILE A 71 0.70 5.55 7.90
C ILE A 71 0.33 6.70 6.98
N THR A 72 1.26 7.59 6.72
CA THR A 72 1.05 8.82 5.94
C THR A 72 1.63 8.71 4.53
N GLY A 73 2.54 7.77 4.30
CA GLY A 73 3.09 7.49 2.98
C GLY A 73 3.58 6.07 2.84
N VAL A 74 3.48 5.55 1.62
CA VAL A 74 3.96 4.24 1.19
C VAL A 74 4.58 4.37 -0.19
N GLY A 75 5.64 3.62 -0.45
CA GLY A 75 6.21 3.48 -1.79
C GLY A 75 7.12 2.27 -1.89
N PHE A 76 7.59 2.01 -3.11
CA PHE A 76 8.38 0.83 -3.44
C PHE A 76 9.70 1.23 -4.09
N GLN A 77 10.73 0.40 -3.89
CA GLN A 77 11.95 0.45 -4.67
C GLN A 77 11.68 -0.06 -6.10
N GLU A 78 12.34 0.48 -7.11
CA GLU A 78 12.14 0.12 -8.53
C GLU A 78 12.25 -1.39 -8.82
N GLU A 79 13.21 -2.08 -8.21
CA GLU A 79 13.37 -3.53 -8.37
C GLU A 79 12.30 -4.36 -7.63
N GLY A 80 11.42 -3.74 -6.86
CA GLY A 80 10.34 -4.40 -6.13
C GLY A 80 10.78 -5.25 -4.93
N LYS A 81 12.02 -5.10 -4.45
CA LYS A 81 12.51 -5.86 -3.28
C LYS A 81 12.10 -5.21 -1.96
N TRP A 82 12.00 -3.89 -1.94
CA TRP A 82 11.75 -3.10 -0.74
C TRP A 82 10.49 -2.26 -0.87
N MET A 83 9.74 -2.18 0.24
CA MET A 83 8.72 -1.16 0.47
C MET A 83 9.20 -0.24 1.58
N TYR A 84 8.92 1.06 1.47
CA TYR A 84 9.16 2.05 2.51
C TYR A 84 7.87 2.71 2.94
N THR A 85 7.76 3.04 4.23
CA THR A 85 6.60 3.74 4.79
C THR A 85 7.00 4.76 5.84
N GLY A 86 6.23 5.84 5.95
CA GLY A 86 6.31 6.80 7.05
C GLY A 86 4.98 6.87 7.82
N GLY A 87 5.04 7.12 9.13
CA GLY A 87 3.84 7.17 9.97
C GLY A 87 3.86 8.23 11.06
N GLU A 88 2.69 8.46 11.64
CA GLU A 88 2.45 9.37 12.76
C GLU A 88 3.00 8.84 14.09
N ASP A 89 3.49 7.61 14.11
CA ASP A 89 4.23 7.01 15.22
C ASP A 89 5.72 7.36 15.18
N ASN A 90 6.10 8.36 14.38
CA ASN A 90 7.44 8.92 14.25
C ASN A 90 8.47 7.91 13.71
N ASN A 91 8.03 6.90 12.96
CA ASN A 91 8.91 5.87 12.43
C ASN A 91 8.83 5.79 10.89
N VAL A 92 9.99 5.80 10.23
CA VAL A 92 10.15 5.31 8.86
C VAL A 92 10.49 3.83 8.93
N ARG A 93 9.83 3.02 8.12
CA ARG A 93 10.03 1.56 8.07
C ARG A 93 10.43 1.12 6.67
N ILE A 94 11.31 0.12 6.61
CA ILE A 94 11.67 -0.60 5.39
C ILE A 94 11.26 -2.06 5.55
N TRP A 95 10.54 -2.57 4.57
CA TRP A 95 9.96 -3.92 4.57
C TRP A 95 10.56 -4.73 3.41
N ASP A 96 11.01 -5.96 3.68
CA ASP A 96 11.43 -6.90 2.64
C ASP A 96 10.20 -7.58 2.03
N LEU A 97 9.93 -7.35 0.74
CA LEU A 97 8.80 -7.97 0.05
C LEU A 97 9.04 -9.45 -0.27
N ARG A 98 10.29 -9.92 -0.19
CA ARG A 98 10.66 -11.32 -0.45
C ARG A 98 10.52 -12.17 0.82
N SER A 99 10.47 -11.54 1.99
CA SER A 99 10.37 -12.23 3.26
C SER A 99 8.94 -12.67 3.55
N ARG A 100 8.77 -13.91 4.01
CA ARG A 100 7.46 -14.46 4.38
C ARG A 100 6.95 -13.99 5.74
N ASN A 101 7.80 -13.39 6.58
CA ASN A 101 7.42 -13.01 7.94
C ASN A 101 6.74 -11.63 8.04
N GLN A 102 6.67 -10.87 6.94
CA GLN A 102 6.09 -9.51 6.89
C GLN A 102 6.58 -8.56 8.01
N GLN A 103 7.79 -8.80 8.55
CA GLN A 103 8.35 -7.97 9.59
C GLN A 103 9.10 -6.78 8.98
N CYS A 104 9.06 -5.66 9.70
CA CYS A 104 9.88 -4.50 9.38
C CYS A 104 11.35 -4.87 9.53
N GLN A 105 12.14 -4.73 8.46
CA GLN A 105 13.56 -5.05 8.47
C GLN A 105 14.41 -3.91 9.04
N ARG A 106 14.04 -2.65 8.74
CA ARG A 106 14.74 -1.47 9.28
C ARG A 106 13.74 -0.44 9.77
N LEU A 107 13.99 0.08 10.95
CA LEU A 107 13.20 1.10 11.61
C LEU A 107 14.09 2.34 11.83
N PHE A 108 13.64 3.50 11.35
CA PHE A 108 14.29 4.77 11.60
C PHE A 108 13.33 5.66 12.37
N GLN A 109 13.65 5.90 13.64
CA GLN A 109 12.85 6.75 14.51
C GLN A 109 13.27 8.20 14.37
N VAL A 110 12.27 9.08 14.34
CA VAL A 110 12.43 10.54 14.37
C VAL A 110 11.65 11.12 15.57
N ASN A 111 11.81 12.41 15.84
CA ASN A 111 11.21 13.05 17.03
C ASN A 111 9.84 13.70 16.75
N ALA A 112 9.30 13.55 15.54
CA ALA A 112 8.03 14.15 15.13
C ALA A 112 7.29 13.23 14.14
N PRO A 113 5.96 13.39 13.99
CA PRO A 113 5.19 12.67 12.98
C PRO A 113 5.73 12.88 11.58
N ILE A 114 5.77 11.80 10.80
CA ILE A 114 6.18 11.85 9.39
C ILE A 114 4.95 12.16 8.56
N ASN A 115 5.00 13.21 7.75
CA ASN A 115 3.88 13.61 6.89
C ASN A 115 3.97 13.03 5.47
N CYS A 116 5.18 12.76 4.98
CA CYS A 116 5.40 12.18 3.67
C CYS A 116 6.75 11.45 3.63
N VAL A 117 6.87 10.52 2.69
CA VAL A 117 8.12 9.83 2.36
C VAL A 117 8.25 9.74 0.85
N CYS A 118 9.45 9.95 0.34
CA CYS A 118 9.80 9.71 -1.05
C CYS A 118 11.17 9.05 -1.09
N LEU A 119 11.38 8.20 -2.09
CA LEU A 119 12.67 7.57 -2.33
C LEU A 119 13.36 8.33 -3.45
N HIS A 120 14.66 8.59 -3.25
CA HIS A 120 15.48 9.26 -4.26
C HIS A 120 15.48 8.46 -5.57
N PRO A 121 15.55 9.09 -6.77
CA PRO A 121 15.49 8.36 -8.04
C PRO A 121 16.67 7.42 -8.31
N ASN A 122 17.86 7.69 -7.76
CA ASN A 122 19.07 6.88 -7.99
C ASN A 122 19.13 5.62 -7.11
N GLN A 123 18.04 4.84 -7.09
CA GLN A 123 17.90 3.64 -6.26
C GLN A 123 18.81 2.50 -6.74
#